data_AF-A0A6B2XN40-F1
#
_entry.id   AF-A0A6B2XN40-F1
#
_cell.length_a   1.000
_cell.length_b   1.000
_cell.length_c   1.000
_cell.angle_alpha   90.00
_cell.angle_beta   90.00
_cell.angle_gamma   90.00
#
_symmetry.space_group_name_H-M   'P 1'
#
loop_
_entity.id
_entity.type
_entity.pdbx_description
1 polymer ?
#
loop_
_entity_poly.entity_id
_entity_poly.type
_entity_poly.pdbx_seq_one_letter_code
_entity_poly.pdbx_strand_id
1 'polypeptide(L)'
;MTASERRSEPARGERLSGWLDGRLGTRTLGAKYLRKVFPDHWSFLLGEICLYSFVVLILTGVWLTLFFHPSMNEVTYHGSYTPLNGVRMSEAYASTLNISFDVRGGLLIRQLHHWSALIFVAAMLTHMMRHFFTGSFRKPREVNWLFGWALLFLGLFEGLFGYSLPDDLLSGTGMRFVYGATLSVPVVGTYLAMFLFGGEFPGHDIVARFYSLHILVIPGIMTALVVAHLILVVYHKHTQFAGPGKTERNVVGTPFFPVYLAKAGGFFFLVFGALTLIAAVASINPVWSYGPYRADQVSTGAQPDWYLGFAEGLVRVMPGWEITLWGHTLILGVLIPVVIFPLLLVFIGVYPFLEARFTKDRREHHLLDLPRNRPVRTAIGASWISLYLILLAGGGNDIVATRLHLSVNTITWAVRIGMVVVPVVVFVVTRRICLGLQLRDRDLVLHGRETGVIKRLPHGEYVEVHQPLDRARLHTLTAHERPGEPVEHEHEKVSLDPPRRTPSGSGPSSS
;
A
#
# COMPACT_ATOMS: atom_id res chain seq x y z
N MET A 1 45.12 22.93 49.70
CA MET A 1 44.55 21.58 49.54
C MET A 1 43.04 21.70 49.61
N THR A 2 42.36 21.68 48.48
CA THR A 2 40.89 21.66 48.39
C THR A 2 40.48 20.53 47.49
N ALA A 3 39.42 19.85 47.93
CA ALA A 3 38.96 18.53 47.50
C ALA A 3 38.99 18.32 45.98
N SER A 4 39.76 17.31 45.58
CA SER A 4 39.63 16.62 44.30
C SER A 4 38.19 16.10 44.20
N GLU A 5 37.40 16.68 43.30
CA GLU A 5 36.13 16.10 42.86
C GLU A 5 36.43 14.71 42.29
N ARG A 6 36.16 13.67 43.08
CA ARG A 6 36.09 12.30 42.57
C ARG A 6 34.96 12.27 41.56
N ARG A 7 35.28 12.38 40.27
CA ARG A 7 34.38 11.98 39.19
C ARG A 7 33.94 10.55 39.52
N SER A 8 32.66 10.38 39.84
CA SER A 8 32.05 9.08 40.01
C SER A 8 32.41 8.21 38.81
N GLU A 9 32.82 6.97 39.06
CA GLU A 9 33.10 6.02 37.98
C GLU A 9 31.91 6.01 37.01
N PRO A 10 32.13 6.26 35.70
CA PRO A 10 31.04 6.32 34.74
C PRO A 10 30.26 5.01 34.81
N ALA A 11 28.94 5.10 34.82
CA ALA A 11 28.07 3.94 34.91
C ALA A 11 28.42 2.95 33.79
N ARG A 12 28.19 1.64 33.99
CA ARG A 12 28.52 0.62 32.96
C ARG A 12 27.99 0.99 31.57
N GLY A 13 26.81 1.62 31.50
CA GLY A 13 26.23 2.14 30.26
C GLY A 13 27.02 3.31 29.62
N GLU A 14 27.55 4.23 30.42
CA GLU A 14 28.37 5.34 29.94
C GLU A 14 29.74 4.87 29.45
N ARG A 15 30.35 3.89 30.14
CA ARG A 15 31.60 3.24 29.69
C ARG A 15 31.42 2.52 28.37
N LEU A 16 30.33 1.75 28.24
CA LEU A 16 29.99 1.05 27.00
C LEU A 16 29.68 2.04 25.86
N SER A 17 28.92 3.10 26.14
CA SER A 17 28.64 4.16 25.17
C SER A 17 29.92 4.88 24.73
N GLY A 18 30.83 5.18 25.65
CA GLY A 18 32.11 5.81 25.35
C GLY A 18 33.04 4.91 24.53
N TRP A 19 33.05 3.59 24.82
CA TRP A 19 33.79 2.61 24.04
C TRP A 19 33.24 2.46 22.61
N LEU A 20 31.91 2.41 22.46
CA LEU A 20 31.24 2.35 21.16
C LEU A 20 31.50 3.63 20.35
N ASP A 21 31.39 4.79 20.98
CA ASP A 21 31.62 6.08 20.33
C ASP A 21 33.07 6.23 19.86
N GLY A 22 34.04 5.82 20.68
CA GLY A 22 35.46 5.86 20.32
C GLY A 22 35.85 4.96 19.14
N ARG A 23 35.02 3.98 18.76
CA ARG A 23 35.27 3.05 17.65
C ARG A 23 34.41 3.31 16.42
N LEU A 24 33.18 3.77 16.62
CA LEU A 24 32.16 3.84 15.57
C LEU A 24 31.66 5.27 15.31
N GLY A 25 32.08 6.27 16.09
CA GLY A 25 31.63 7.66 15.94
C GLY A 25 30.11 7.84 16.11
N THR A 26 29.48 7.00 16.94
CA THR A 26 28.03 6.86 17.03
C THR A 26 27.33 8.06 17.64
N ARG A 27 28.02 8.94 18.37
CA ARG A 27 27.39 10.06 19.09
C ARG A 27 26.93 11.19 18.17
N THR A 28 27.69 11.54 17.14
CA THR A 28 27.34 12.64 16.21
C THR A 28 26.23 12.22 15.23
N LEU A 29 26.34 11.01 14.67
CA LEU A 29 25.30 10.43 13.81
C LEU A 29 24.03 10.10 14.62
N GLY A 30 24.17 9.48 15.78
CA GLY A 30 23.06 9.12 16.67
C GLY A 30 22.26 10.35 17.12
N ALA A 31 22.92 11.42 17.58
CA ALA A 31 22.24 12.64 18.03
C ALA A 31 21.41 13.30 16.91
N LYS A 32 21.88 13.26 15.65
CA LYS A 32 21.17 13.83 14.50
C LYS A 32 19.90 13.04 14.16
N TYR A 33 19.95 11.70 14.20
CA TYR A 33 18.79 10.86 13.91
C TYR A 33 17.79 10.80 15.07
N LEU A 34 18.27 10.78 16.32
CA LEU A 34 17.41 10.75 17.52
C LEU A 34 16.56 12.01 17.68
N ARG A 35 17.05 13.17 17.21
CA ARG A 35 16.32 14.45 17.23
C ARG A 35 15.44 14.68 16.01
N LYS A 36 15.39 13.74 15.06
CA LYS A 36 14.60 13.89 13.85
C LYS A 36 13.12 13.99 14.20
N VAL A 37 12.42 14.96 13.62
CA VAL A 37 11.00 15.19 13.90
C VAL A 37 10.12 14.44 12.89
N PHE A 38 9.10 13.76 13.39
CA PHE A 38 8.06 13.12 12.60
C PHE A 38 6.73 13.82 12.83
N PRO A 39 6.01 14.21 11.77
CA PRO A 39 4.72 14.87 11.91
C PRO A 39 3.68 13.88 12.43
N ASP A 40 2.75 14.36 13.25
CA ASP A 40 1.70 13.52 13.82
C ASP A 40 0.41 13.64 13.01
N HIS A 41 0.01 12.54 12.38
CA HIS A 41 -1.28 12.36 11.73
C HIS A 41 -1.55 10.86 11.58
N TRP A 42 -2.78 10.41 11.87
CA TRP A 42 -3.13 8.98 11.86
C TRP A 42 -2.83 8.30 10.52
N SER A 43 -3.02 9.00 9.39
CA SER A 43 -2.79 8.44 8.06
C SER A 43 -1.31 8.16 7.74
N PHE A 44 -0.38 8.62 8.60
CA PHE A 44 1.04 8.35 8.45
C PHE A 44 1.41 6.96 9.00
N LEU A 45 0.60 6.44 9.93
CA LEU A 45 0.75 5.10 10.50
C LEU A 45 0.40 3.98 9.51
N LEU A 46 -0.29 4.27 8.41
CA LEU A 46 -0.64 3.26 7.38
C LEU A 46 0.62 2.60 6.79
N GLY A 47 1.71 3.35 6.63
CA GLY A 47 2.98 2.78 6.17
C GLY A 47 3.65 1.88 7.22
N GLU A 48 3.44 2.18 8.50
CA GLU A 48 3.93 1.36 9.60
C GLU A 48 3.19 0.02 9.68
N ILE A 49 1.88 -0.02 9.38
CA ILE A 49 1.13 -1.29 9.27
C ILE A 49 1.75 -2.18 8.19
N CYS A 50 2.16 -1.61 7.06
CA CYS A 50 2.85 -2.36 6.00
C CYS A 50 4.15 -2.98 6.53
N LEU A 51 5.00 -2.15 7.15
CA LEU A 51 6.30 -2.58 7.69
C LEU A 51 6.13 -3.65 8.77
N TYR A 52 5.19 -3.46 9.69
CA TYR A 52 4.96 -4.38 10.80
C TYR A 52 4.39 -5.71 10.33
N SER A 53 3.41 -5.69 9.41
CA SER A 53 2.89 -6.92 8.81
C SER A 53 3.98 -7.67 8.02
N PHE A 54 4.86 -6.94 7.32
CA PHE A 54 6.02 -7.52 6.63
C PHE A 54 7.02 -8.18 7.60
N VAL A 55 7.31 -7.55 8.75
CA VAL A 55 8.13 -8.17 9.79
C VAL A 55 7.48 -9.45 10.32
N VAL A 56 6.17 -9.45 10.55
CA VAL A 56 5.44 -10.66 10.99
C VAL A 56 5.51 -11.75 9.92
N LEU A 57 5.37 -11.40 8.64
CA LEU A 57 5.53 -12.34 7.51
C LEU A 57 6.91 -12.98 7.51
N ILE A 58 7.99 -12.21 7.67
CA ILE A 58 9.35 -12.76 7.74
C ILE A 58 9.48 -13.71 8.93
N LEU A 59 9.06 -13.30 10.13
CA LEU A 59 9.22 -14.12 11.34
C LEU A 59 8.44 -15.43 11.26
N THR A 60 7.18 -15.38 10.83
CA THR A 60 6.32 -16.56 10.67
C THR A 60 6.74 -17.41 9.48
N GLY A 61 7.17 -16.79 8.38
CA GLY A 61 7.65 -17.47 7.19
C GLY A 61 8.92 -18.27 7.45
N VAL A 62 9.93 -17.65 8.09
CA VAL A 62 11.16 -18.35 8.52
C VAL A 62 10.82 -19.56 9.39
N TRP A 63 9.87 -19.43 10.31
CA TRP A 63 9.42 -20.56 11.12
C TRP A 63 8.78 -21.67 10.28
N LEU A 64 7.90 -21.32 9.32
CA LEU A 64 7.24 -22.29 8.42
C LEU A 64 8.24 -23.03 7.52
N THR A 65 9.32 -22.37 7.08
CA THR A 65 10.36 -23.01 6.25
C THR A 65 11.06 -24.19 6.94
N LEU A 66 11.01 -24.28 8.27
CA LEU A 66 11.59 -25.38 9.03
C LEU A 66 10.79 -26.69 8.91
N PHE A 67 9.54 -26.62 8.47
CA PHE A 67 8.59 -27.74 8.45
C PHE A 67 7.99 -28.02 7.07
N PHE A 68 8.03 -27.06 6.15
CA PHE A 68 7.44 -27.20 4.81
C PHE A 68 8.40 -27.90 3.85
N HIS A 69 7.89 -28.91 3.12
CA HIS A 69 8.66 -29.68 2.14
C HIS A 69 8.20 -29.34 0.71
N PRO A 70 8.97 -28.56 -0.07
CA PRO A 70 8.53 -28.01 -1.37
C PRO A 70 8.71 -29.02 -2.52
N SER A 71 7.96 -30.12 -2.49
CA SER A 71 8.13 -31.26 -3.40
C SER A 71 6.79 -31.75 -3.95
N MET A 72 6.75 -32.02 -5.26
CA MET A 72 5.61 -32.62 -5.97
C MET A 72 5.67 -34.15 -6.00
N ASN A 73 6.60 -34.78 -5.26
CA ASN A 73 6.62 -36.23 -5.14
C ASN A 73 5.30 -36.72 -4.52
N GLU A 74 4.71 -37.75 -5.12
CA GLU A 74 3.46 -38.30 -4.61
C GLU A 74 3.71 -39.21 -3.41
N VAL A 75 2.99 -38.92 -2.32
CA VAL A 75 3.01 -39.67 -1.06
C VAL A 75 1.60 -40.03 -0.64
N THR A 76 1.44 -41.12 0.11
CA THR A 76 0.16 -41.47 0.75
C THR A 76 0.15 -40.91 2.16
N TYR A 77 -0.87 -40.13 2.50
CA TYR A 77 -0.98 -39.53 3.83
C TYR A 77 -1.39 -40.55 4.88
N HIS A 78 -0.61 -40.61 5.97
CA HIS A 78 -0.86 -41.45 7.14
C HIS A 78 -0.78 -40.64 8.44
N GLY A 79 -1.29 -39.40 8.43
CA GLY A 79 -1.24 -38.49 9.57
C GLY A 79 -2.54 -38.40 10.38
N SER A 80 -2.59 -37.42 11.28
CA SER A 80 -3.66 -37.28 12.28
C SER A 80 -5.04 -36.88 11.71
N TYR A 81 -5.11 -36.32 10.50
CA TYR A 81 -6.39 -35.91 9.90
C TYR A 81 -7.08 -37.09 9.20
N THR A 82 -7.97 -37.78 9.94
CA THR A 82 -8.63 -39.02 9.50
C THR A 82 -9.27 -38.98 8.11
N PRO A 83 -9.99 -37.91 7.68
CA PRO A 83 -10.65 -37.90 6.38
C PRO A 83 -9.72 -38.01 5.16
N LEU A 84 -8.43 -37.69 5.33
CA LEU A 84 -7.43 -37.77 4.24
C LEU A 84 -6.47 -38.95 4.41
N ASN A 85 -6.65 -39.79 5.42
CA ASN A 85 -5.79 -40.95 5.64
C ASN A 85 -5.93 -41.97 4.49
N GLY A 86 -4.80 -42.40 3.93
CA GLY A 86 -4.75 -43.28 2.76
C GLY A 86 -4.89 -42.57 1.41
N VAL A 87 -5.04 -41.24 1.39
CA VAL A 87 -5.15 -40.46 0.14
C VAL A 87 -3.76 -40.12 -0.39
N ARG A 88 -3.57 -40.27 -1.72
CA ARG A 88 -2.35 -39.81 -2.43
C ARG A 88 -2.37 -38.30 -2.62
N MET A 89 -1.25 -37.65 -2.36
CA MET A 89 -1.07 -36.20 -2.45
C MET A 89 0.40 -35.84 -2.71
N SER A 90 0.69 -34.59 -3.05
CA SER A 90 2.06 -34.09 -3.06
C SER A 90 2.66 -34.04 -1.66
N GLU A 91 3.98 -34.19 -1.57
CA GLU A 91 4.73 -34.00 -0.32
C GLU A 91 4.57 -32.58 0.24
N ALA A 92 4.41 -31.58 -0.63
CA ALA A 92 4.06 -30.20 -0.27
C ALA A 92 2.72 -30.12 0.50
N TYR A 93 1.68 -30.77 -0.01
CA TYR A 93 0.38 -30.80 0.67
C TYR A 93 0.44 -31.61 1.97
N ALA A 94 1.12 -32.76 1.97
CA ALA A 94 1.30 -33.59 3.17
C ALA A 94 2.03 -32.85 4.30
N SER A 95 3.13 -32.15 3.99
CA SER A 95 3.84 -31.32 4.98
C SER A 95 3.01 -30.14 5.47
N THR A 96 2.16 -29.55 4.62
CA THR A 96 1.20 -28.52 5.04
C THR A 96 0.17 -29.06 6.04
N LEU A 97 -0.33 -30.28 5.84
CA LEU A 97 -1.20 -30.95 6.81
C LEU A 97 -0.47 -31.23 8.13
N ASN A 98 0.79 -31.66 8.08
CA ASN A 98 1.61 -31.87 9.27
C ASN A 98 1.76 -30.57 10.07
N ILE A 99 2.11 -29.45 9.42
CA ILE A 99 2.15 -28.12 10.07
C ILE A 99 0.81 -27.77 10.72
N SER A 100 -0.30 -28.14 10.07
CA SER A 100 -1.65 -27.83 10.55
C SER A 100 -2.04 -28.62 11.80
N PHE A 101 -1.70 -29.90 11.87
CA PHE A 101 -2.27 -30.80 12.87
C PHE A 101 -1.24 -31.42 13.82
N ASP A 102 0.00 -31.60 13.37
CA ASP A 102 1.00 -32.39 14.07
C ASP A 102 2.11 -31.52 14.71
N VAL A 103 2.23 -30.24 14.29
CA VAL A 103 3.13 -29.27 14.93
C VAL A 103 2.36 -28.41 15.94
N ARG A 104 2.82 -28.40 17.20
CA ARG A 104 2.19 -27.61 18.28
C ARG A 104 2.19 -26.12 17.93
N GLY A 105 0.99 -25.55 17.76
CA GLY A 105 0.80 -24.15 17.38
C GLY A 105 1.04 -23.86 15.89
N GLY A 106 1.33 -24.89 15.08
CA GLY A 106 1.64 -24.71 13.66
C GLY A 106 0.46 -24.15 12.85
N LEU A 107 -0.78 -24.56 13.15
CA LEU A 107 -1.96 -23.97 12.52
C LEU A 107 -2.07 -22.46 12.78
N LEU A 108 -1.86 -22.03 14.04
CA LEU A 108 -1.92 -20.62 14.40
C LEU A 108 -0.85 -19.81 13.66
N ILE A 109 0.39 -20.32 13.58
CA ILE A 109 1.47 -19.64 12.86
C ILE A 109 1.16 -19.58 11.35
N ARG A 110 0.63 -20.65 10.75
CA ARG A 110 0.22 -20.64 9.34
C ARG A 110 -0.90 -19.63 9.07
N GLN A 111 -1.91 -19.59 9.92
CA GLN A 111 -3.02 -18.63 9.81
C GLN A 111 -2.54 -17.21 10.04
N LEU A 112 -1.64 -16.98 11.01
CA LEU A 112 -1.02 -15.69 11.25
C LEU A 112 -0.21 -15.23 10.03
N HIS A 113 0.55 -16.13 9.41
CA HIS A 113 1.29 -15.83 8.19
C HIS A 113 0.35 -15.39 7.06
N HIS A 114 -0.70 -16.17 6.78
CA HIS A 114 -1.63 -15.85 5.69
C HIS A 114 -2.46 -14.58 5.97
N TRP A 115 -2.99 -14.39 7.18
CA TRP A 115 -3.64 -13.13 7.56
C TRP A 115 -2.69 -11.93 7.49
N SER A 116 -1.43 -12.10 7.86
CA SER A 116 -0.42 -11.05 7.73
C SER A 116 -0.18 -10.71 6.26
N ALA A 117 -0.24 -11.66 5.33
CA ALA A 117 -0.15 -11.40 3.89
C ALA A 117 -1.35 -10.58 3.40
N LEU A 118 -2.57 -10.95 3.81
CA LEU A 118 -3.79 -10.21 3.46
C LEU A 118 -3.74 -8.76 3.95
N ILE A 119 -3.38 -8.56 5.23
CA ILE A 119 -3.27 -7.22 5.82
C ILE A 119 -2.10 -6.44 5.26
N PHE A 120 -0.98 -7.09 4.95
CA PHE A 120 0.17 -6.45 4.31
C PHE A 120 -0.20 -5.85 2.96
N VAL A 121 -0.87 -6.61 2.08
CA VAL A 121 -1.32 -6.10 0.77
C VAL A 121 -2.41 -5.04 0.93
N ALA A 122 -3.35 -5.20 1.86
CA ALA A 122 -4.36 -4.19 2.17
C ALA A 122 -3.74 -2.88 2.66
N ALA A 123 -2.75 -2.98 3.55
CA ALA A 123 -2.01 -1.84 4.08
C ALA A 123 -1.23 -1.14 2.96
N MET A 124 -0.56 -1.88 2.06
CA MET A 124 0.15 -1.28 0.93
C MET A 124 -0.80 -0.54 -0.01
N LEU A 125 -1.95 -1.13 -0.36
CA LEU A 125 -2.95 -0.48 -1.20
C LEU A 125 -3.50 0.79 -0.54
N THR A 126 -3.89 0.74 0.74
CA THR A 126 -4.41 1.90 1.47
C THR A 126 -3.34 2.97 1.70
N HIS A 127 -2.10 2.59 1.94
CA HIS A 127 -0.95 3.48 2.05
C HIS A 127 -0.65 4.18 0.72
N MET A 128 -0.67 3.45 -0.39
CA MET A 128 -0.51 4.02 -1.72
C MET A 128 -1.67 4.95 -2.08
N MET A 129 -2.91 4.60 -1.72
CA MET A 129 -4.06 5.51 -1.84
C MET A 129 -3.88 6.79 -1.03
N ARG A 130 -3.38 6.71 0.20
CA ARG A 130 -3.05 7.92 1.00
C ARG A 130 -2.10 8.82 0.22
N HIS A 131 -1.03 8.25 -0.33
CA HIS A 131 -0.04 9.02 -1.10
C HIS A 131 -0.64 9.59 -2.38
N PHE A 132 -1.48 8.83 -3.08
CA PHE A 132 -2.19 9.23 -4.28
C PHE A 132 -3.13 10.42 -4.01
N PHE A 133 -4.02 10.31 -3.03
CA PHE A 133 -5.01 11.36 -2.74
C PHE A 133 -4.37 12.63 -2.18
N THR A 134 -3.33 12.50 -1.35
CA THR A 134 -2.65 13.64 -0.72
C THR A 134 -1.56 14.26 -1.59
N GLY A 135 -1.25 13.68 -2.76
CA GLY A 135 -0.28 14.23 -3.71
C GLY A 135 1.16 14.20 -3.20
N SER A 136 1.48 13.33 -2.25
CA SER A 136 2.80 13.27 -1.62
C SER A 136 3.90 12.66 -2.49
N PHE A 137 3.52 12.05 -3.61
CA PHE A 137 4.44 11.45 -4.59
C PHE A 137 5.10 12.50 -5.49
N ARG A 138 4.60 13.74 -5.49
CA ARG A 138 5.19 14.85 -6.23
C ARG A 138 6.62 15.12 -5.76
N LYS A 139 7.36 15.88 -6.57
CA LYS A 139 8.75 16.24 -6.31
C LYS A 139 8.98 16.64 -4.84
N PRO A 140 9.99 16.08 -4.14
CA PRO A 140 11.09 15.21 -4.62
C PRO A 140 10.87 13.69 -4.42
N ARG A 141 9.63 13.19 -4.36
CA ARG A 141 9.31 11.84 -3.88
C ARG A 141 8.89 10.84 -4.97
N GLU A 142 9.12 11.16 -6.23
CA GLU A 142 8.77 10.29 -7.37
C GLU A 142 9.51 8.95 -7.31
N VAL A 143 10.79 8.96 -6.93
CA VAL A 143 11.58 7.72 -6.76
C VAL A 143 11.04 6.89 -5.60
N ASN A 144 10.64 7.53 -4.50
CA ASN A 144 10.06 6.82 -3.36
C ASN A 144 8.70 6.20 -3.71
N TRP A 145 7.92 6.85 -4.58
CA TRP A 145 6.71 6.28 -5.17
C TRP A 145 7.02 5.04 -6.00
N LEU A 146 8.05 5.07 -6.86
CA LEU A 146 8.44 3.89 -7.65
C LEU A 146 8.87 2.72 -6.76
N PHE A 147 9.55 2.96 -5.64
CA PHE A 147 9.84 1.89 -4.69
C PHE A 147 8.58 1.33 -4.03
N GLY A 148 7.65 2.19 -3.61
CA GLY A 148 6.36 1.75 -3.06
C GLY A 148 5.51 0.97 -4.08
N TRP A 149 5.50 1.42 -5.33
CA TRP A 149 4.85 0.74 -6.44
C TRP A 149 5.48 -0.63 -6.71
N ALA A 150 6.82 -0.72 -6.76
CA ALA A 150 7.53 -1.98 -6.96
C ALA A 150 7.26 -2.96 -5.81
N LEU A 151 7.20 -2.47 -4.57
CA LEU A 151 6.82 -3.28 -3.40
C LEU A 151 5.40 -3.82 -3.51
N LEU A 152 4.43 -3.01 -3.93
CA LEU A 152 3.07 -3.49 -4.17
C LEU A 152 3.04 -4.53 -5.29
N PHE A 153 3.71 -4.25 -6.41
CA PHE A 153 3.79 -5.18 -7.53
C PHE A 153 4.35 -6.53 -7.09
N LEU A 154 5.51 -6.53 -6.41
CA LEU A 154 6.12 -7.73 -5.86
C LEU A 154 5.22 -8.42 -4.84
N GLY A 155 4.57 -7.68 -3.95
CA GLY A 155 3.66 -8.25 -2.94
C GLY A 155 2.45 -8.97 -3.53
N LEU A 156 1.91 -8.52 -4.68
CA LEU A 156 0.83 -9.23 -5.37
C LEU A 156 1.28 -10.60 -5.90
N PHE A 157 2.49 -10.69 -6.48
CA PHE A 157 3.05 -11.95 -6.96
C PHE A 157 3.57 -12.83 -5.82
N GLU A 158 4.13 -12.23 -4.78
CA GLU A 158 4.62 -12.95 -3.60
C GLU A 158 3.48 -13.68 -2.89
N GLY A 159 2.33 -13.02 -2.73
CA GLY A 159 1.12 -13.64 -2.20
C GLY A 159 0.58 -14.78 -3.08
N LEU A 160 0.58 -14.60 -4.41
CA LEU A 160 0.24 -15.68 -5.36
C LEU A 160 1.14 -16.90 -5.16
N PHE A 161 2.46 -16.68 -5.07
CA PHE A 161 3.42 -17.77 -4.95
C PHE A 161 3.24 -18.49 -3.61
N GLY A 162 3.09 -17.76 -2.51
CA GLY A 162 2.88 -18.32 -1.17
C GLY A 162 1.60 -19.14 -1.07
N TYR A 163 0.48 -18.62 -1.58
CA TYR A 163 -0.80 -19.32 -1.61
C TYR A 163 -0.77 -20.60 -2.46
N SER A 164 0.12 -20.66 -3.45
CA SER A 164 0.25 -21.81 -4.37
C SER A 164 1.17 -22.92 -3.85
N LEU A 165 1.97 -22.67 -2.81
CA LEU A 165 2.90 -23.66 -2.27
C LEU A 165 2.23 -24.92 -1.70
N PRO A 166 1.10 -24.83 -0.97
CA PRO A 166 0.48 -26.01 -0.37
C PRO A 166 -0.01 -27.06 -1.36
N ASP A 167 -0.24 -26.71 -2.63
CA ASP A 167 -0.77 -27.62 -3.66
C ASP A 167 -2.11 -28.26 -3.25
N ASP A 168 -2.99 -27.45 -2.66
CA ASP A 168 -4.38 -27.82 -2.39
C ASP A 168 -5.25 -27.66 -3.64
N LEU A 169 -6.44 -28.27 -3.66
CA LEU A 169 -7.31 -28.26 -4.84
C LEU A 169 -7.68 -26.85 -5.32
N LEU A 170 -7.85 -25.90 -4.41
CA LEU A 170 -8.21 -24.52 -4.73
C LEU A 170 -7.01 -23.79 -5.36
N SER A 171 -5.83 -23.89 -4.73
CA SER A 171 -4.61 -23.24 -5.23
C SER A 171 -4.10 -23.85 -6.53
N GLY A 172 -4.15 -25.17 -6.68
CA GLY A 172 -3.77 -25.85 -7.92
C GLY A 172 -4.70 -25.51 -9.10
N THR A 173 -5.99 -25.30 -8.86
CA THR A 173 -6.91 -24.78 -9.89
C THR A 173 -6.52 -23.36 -10.32
N GLY A 174 -6.15 -22.50 -9.36
CA GLY A 174 -5.59 -21.18 -9.65
C GLY A 174 -4.30 -21.26 -10.47
N MET A 175 -3.41 -22.20 -10.17
CA MET A 175 -2.18 -22.44 -10.93
C MET A 175 -2.44 -22.95 -12.35
N ARG A 176 -3.50 -23.75 -12.55
CA ARG A 176 -3.94 -24.12 -13.90
C ARG A 176 -4.38 -22.90 -14.71
N PHE A 177 -5.05 -21.94 -14.08
CA PHE A 177 -5.36 -20.66 -14.71
C PHE A 177 -4.08 -19.88 -15.07
N VAL A 178 -3.10 -19.77 -14.17
CA VAL A 178 -1.81 -19.12 -14.45
C VAL A 178 -1.08 -19.77 -15.64
N TYR A 179 -1.12 -21.11 -15.72
CA TYR A 179 -0.59 -21.86 -16.87
C TYR A 179 -1.29 -21.46 -18.17
N GLY A 180 -2.64 -21.44 -18.19
CA GLY A 180 -3.43 -21.01 -19.35
C GLY A 180 -3.17 -19.55 -19.74
N ALA A 181 -3.06 -18.66 -18.76
CA ALA A 181 -2.71 -17.25 -18.98
C ALA A 181 -1.32 -17.11 -19.63
N THR A 182 -0.35 -17.91 -19.20
CA THR A 182 1.01 -17.91 -19.80
C THR A 182 0.98 -18.44 -21.23
N LEU A 183 0.21 -19.49 -21.50
CA LEU A 183 0.03 -20.01 -22.86
C LEU A 183 -0.65 -18.99 -23.80
N SER A 184 -1.49 -18.11 -23.27
CA SER A 184 -2.18 -17.09 -24.08
C SER A 184 -1.24 -16.02 -24.67
N VAL A 185 0.00 -15.92 -24.17
CA VAL A 185 0.99 -14.95 -24.66
C VAL A 185 1.38 -15.32 -26.10
N PRO A 186 1.15 -14.43 -27.08
CA PRO A 186 1.46 -14.74 -28.47
C PRO A 186 2.96 -14.93 -28.68
N VAL A 187 3.33 -15.75 -29.66
CA VAL A 187 4.71 -16.06 -30.08
C VAL A 187 5.52 -16.89 -29.09
N VAL A 188 5.52 -16.53 -27.80
CA VAL A 188 6.43 -17.11 -26.79
C VAL A 188 5.72 -17.88 -25.67
N GLY A 189 4.38 -17.90 -25.62
CA GLY A 189 3.60 -18.48 -24.52
C GLY A 189 3.96 -19.93 -24.17
N THR A 190 4.11 -20.80 -25.17
CA THR A 190 4.52 -22.20 -24.96
C THR A 190 5.93 -22.30 -24.36
N TYR A 191 6.88 -21.50 -24.83
CA TYR A 191 8.23 -21.47 -24.28
C TYR A 191 8.25 -20.94 -22.84
N LEU A 192 7.46 -19.91 -22.54
CA LEU A 192 7.32 -19.38 -21.18
C LEU A 192 6.68 -20.40 -20.24
N ALA A 193 5.64 -21.10 -20.68
CA ALA A 193 4.99 -22.14 -19.89
C ALA A 193 5.96 -23.29 -19.59
N MET A 194 6.67 -23.79 -20.59
CA MET A 194 7.69 -24.83 -20.40
C MET A 194 8.85 -24.35 -19.52
N PHE A 195 9.28 -23.09 -19.67
CA PHE A 195 10.32 -22.51 -18.83
C PHE A 195 9.87 -22.35 -17.39
N LEU A 196 8.63 -21.95 -17.12
CA LEU A 196 8.15 -21.68 -15.76
C LEU A 196 7.77 -22.97 -15.02
N PHE A 197 7.06 -23.88 -15.69
CA PHE A 197 6.52 -25.11 -15.09
C PHE A 197 7.43 -26.33 -15.24
N GLY A 198 8.46 -26.25 -16.08
CA GLY A 198 9.39 -27.37 -16.33
C GLY A 198 8.80 -28.47 -17.21
N GLY A 199 7.59 -28.30 -17.74
CA GLY A 199 6.88 -29.29 -18.54
C GLY A 199 5.41 -28.94 -18.74
N GLU A 200 4.63 -29.94 -19.13
CA GLU A 200 3.17 -29.84 -19.10
C GLU A 200 2.67 -29.79 -17.66
N PHE A 201 1.69 -28.93 -17.42
CA PHE A 201 1.05 -28.79 -16.12
C PHE A 201 0.28 -30.08 -15.74
N PRO A 202 0.33 -30.57 -14.48
CA PRO A 202 0.84 -29.90 -13.27
C PRO A 202 2.37 -29.80 -13.13
N GLY A 203 3.12 -30.71 -13.76
CA GLY A 203 4.58 -30.75 -13.65
C GLY A 203 5.09 -31.05 -12.23
N HIS A 204 6.41 -31.17 -12.07
CA HIS A 204 7.04 -31.47 -10.77
C HIS A 204 7.86 -30.30 -10.21
N ASP A 205 8.27 -29.35 -11.07
CA ASP A 205 9.22 -28.31 -10.70
C ASP A 205 8.57 -27.06 -10.10
N ILE A 206 7.28 -26.84 -10.36
CA ILE A 206 6.64 -25.54 -10.12
C ILE A 206 6.65 -25.13 -8.64
N VAL A 207 6.33 -26.05 -7.73
CA VAL A 207 6.32 -25.78 -6.28
C VAL A 207 7.72 -25.49 -5.76
N ALA A 208 8.74 -26.24 -6.19
CA ALA A 208 10.13 -26.01 -5.77
C ALA A 208 10.67 -24.65 -6.27
N ARG A 209 10.32 -24.26 -7.49
CA ARG A 209 10.68 -22.95 -8.07
C ARG A 209 9.97 -21.81 -7.34
N PHE A 210 8.67 -21.95 -7.12
CA PHE A 210 7.88 -20.96 -6.40
C PHE A 210 8.35 -20.82 -4.96
N TYR A 211 8.72 -21.92 -4.30
CA TYR A 211 9.30 -21.89 -2.97
C TYR A 211 10.57 -21.03 -2.94
N SER A 212 11.51 -21.27 -3.87
CA SER A 212 12.76 -20.49 -3.96
C SER A 212 12.50 -19.00 -4.21
N LEU A 213 11.52 -18.67 -5.07
CA LEU A 213 11.13 -17.29 -5.34
C LEU A 213 10.46 -16.63 -4.13
N HIS A 214 9.57 -17.36 -3.46
CA HIS A 214 8.73 -16.89 -2.36
C HIS A 214 9.49 -16.70 -1.06
N ILE A 215 10.50 -17.54 -0.73
CA ILE A 215 11.22 -17.41 0.54
C ILE A 215 12.45 -16.50 0.45
N LEU A 216 13.13 -16.47 -0.71
CA LEU A 216 14.46 -15.88 -0.84
C LEU A 216 14.47 -14.70 -1.79
N VAL A 217 14.16 -14.94 -3.07
CA VAL A 217 14.41 -13.95 -4.13
C VAL A 217 13.51 -12.73 -3.95
N ILE A 218 12.20 -12.93 -3.86
CA ILE A 218 11.25 -11.83 -3.78
C ILE A 218 11.32 -11.13 -2.42
N PRO A 219 11.25 -11.82 -1.25
CA PRO A 219 11.42 -11.15 0.03
C PRO A 219 12.77 -10.46 0.20
N GLY A 220 13.84 -11.01 -0.38
CA GLY A 220 15.16 -10.37 -0.39
C GLY A 220 15.15 -9.04 -1.14
N ILE A 221 14.57 -9.01 -2.35
CA ILE A 221 14.39 -7.78 -3.13
C ILE A 221 13.48 -6.81 -2.40
N MET A 222 12.35 -7.28 -1.84
CA MET A 222 11.43 -6.44 -1.08
C MET A 222 12.07 -5.85 0.16
N THR A 223 12.89 -6.61 0.89
CA THR A 223 13.65 -6.10 2.04
C THR A 223 14.61 -4.98 1.63
N ALA A 224 15.36 -5.18 0.53
CA ALA A 224 16.25 -4.15 0.01
C ALA A 224 15.48 -2.89 -0.42
N LEU A 225 14.34 -3.06 -1.08
CA LEU A 225 13.45 -1.96 -1.49
C LEU A 225 12.85 -1.23 -0.29
N VAL A 226 12.40 -1.94 0.76
CA VAL A 226 11.89 -1.33 2.01
C VAL A 226 12.99 -0.50 2.68
N VAL A 227 14.22 -1.02 2.78
CA VAL A 227 15.35 -0.27 3.34
C VAL A 227 15.61 1.00 2.51
N ALA A 228 15.69 0.89 1.19
CA ALA A 228 15.88 2.03 0.30
C ALA A 228 14.74 3.06 0.42
N HIS A 229 13.49 2.59 0.51
CA HIS A 229 12.30 3.40 0.69
C HIS A 229 12.35 4.18 2.02
N LEU A 230 12.65 3.51 3.13
CA LEU A 230 12.77 4.15 4.44
C LEU A 230 13.93 5.15 4.50
N ILE A 231 15.06 4.86 3.85
CA ILE A 231 16.18 5.80 3.71
C ILE A 231 15.71 7.09 3.04
N LEU A 232 14.93 7.02 1.95
CA LEU A 232 14.41 8.21 1.28
C LEU A 232 13.39 8.98 2.13
N VAL A 233 12.52 8.28 2.88
CA VAL A 233 11.59 8.92 3.84
C VAL A 233 12.36 9.69 4.91
N VAL A 234 13.46 9.11 5.40
CA VAL A 234 14.34 9.79 6.34
C VAL A 234 15.06 10.95 5.63
N TYR A 235 15.69 10.72 4.49
CA TYR A 235 16.52 11.73 3.82
C TYR A 235 15.71 12.96 3.37
N HIS A 236 14.60 12.78 2.67
CA HIS A 236 13.73 13.87 2.18
C HIS A 236 12.81 14.48 3.25
N LYS A 237 12.85 13.93 4.48
CA LYS A 237 11.91 14.23 5.58
C LYS A 237 10.46 13.87 5.20
N HIS A 238 9.69 13.49 6.22
CA HIS A 238 8.28 13.13 6.03
C HIS A 238 7.44 14.38 5.66
N THR A 239 6.43 14.18 4.79
CA THR A 239 5.47 15.23 4.40
C THR A 239 4.49 15.57 5.52
N GLN A 240 3.84 16.73 5.45
CA GLN A 240 2.85 17.14 6.46
C GLN A 240 1.66 17.85 5.82
N PHE A 241 0.48 17.75 6.43
CA PHE A 241 -0.65 18.60 6.02
C PHE A 241 -0.41 20.06 6.38
N ALA A 242 -0.88 20.98 5.54
CA ALA A 242 -0.83 22.41 5.82
C ALA A 242 -1.55 22.76 7.13
N GLY A 243 -0.98 23.68 7.88
CA GLY A 243 -1.52 24.10 9.17
C GLY A 243 -0.64 25.13 9.86
N PRO A 244 -1.03 25.58 11.07
CA PRO A 244 -0.29 26.61 11.79
C PRO A 244 1.17 26.21 12.01
N GLY A 245 2.09 27.09 11.64
CA GLY A 245 3.53 26.87 11.78
C GLY A 245 4.11 25.81 10.85
N LYS A 246 3.33 25.22 9.93
CA LYS A 246 3.77 24.22 8.96
C LYS A 246 4.01 24.89 7.61
N THR A 247 5.25 24.90 7.17
CA THR A 247 5.67 25.48 5.89
C THR A 247 6.36 24.43 5.02
N GLU A 248 6.62 24.76 3.76
CA GLU A 248 7.39 23.90 2.83
C GLU A 248 8.82 23.61 3.31
N ARG A 249 9.36 24.46 4.20
CA ARG A 249 10.76 24.40 4.64
C ARG A 249 10.96 23.73 5.99
N ASN A 250 9.89 23.36 6.70
CA ASN A 250 9.97 22.77 8.03
C ASN A 250 9.14 21.49 8.17
N VAL A 251 9.30 20.80 9.30
CA VAL A 251 8.46 19.68 9.72
C VAL A 251 8.11 19.88 11.18
N VAL A 252 6.81 19.86 11.49
CA VAL A 252 6.29 20.05 12.84
C VAL A 252 5.72 18.74 13.36
N GLY A 253 6.18 18.30 14.52
CA GLY A 253 5.74 17.06 15.14
C GLY A 253 6.59 16.66 16.34
N THR A 254 6.63 15.36 16.64
CA THR A 254 7.34 14.81 17.80
C THR A 254 8.75 14.35 17.41
N PRO A 255 9.74 14.44 18.32
CA PRO A 255 11.07 13.91 18.07
C PRO A 255 11.05 12.37 18.03
N PHE A 256 11.97 11.80 17.25
CA PHE A 256 12.12 10.36 17.07
C PHE A 256 12.29 9.64 18.41
N PHE A 257 13.21 10.14 19.25
CA PHE A 257 13.39 9.65 20.62
C PHE A 257 13.03 10.74 21.64
N PRO A 258 12.31 10.40 22.74
CA PRO A 258 11.78 9.08 23.09
C PRO A 258 10.37 8.80 22.54
N VAL A 259 9.66 9.83 22.09
CA VAL A 259 8.19 9.79 21.89
C VAL A 259 7.79 8.90 20.71
N TYR A 260 8.33 9.17 19.51
CA TYR A 260 7.93 8.42 18.33
C TYR A 260 8.36 6.96 18.41
N LEU A 261 9.54 6.66 18.96
CA LEU A 261 10.00 5.27 19.16
C LEU A 261 9.05 4.48 20.06
N ALA A 262 8.61 5.06 21.18
CA ALA A 262 7.64 4.41 22.07
C ALA A 262 6.29 4.20 21.37
N LYS A 263 5.81 5.20 20.62
CA LYS A 263 4.56 5.11 19.83
C LYS A 263 4.64 4.03 18.75
N ALA A 264 5.73 4.01 17.98
CA ALA A 264 5.99 3.03 16.93
C ALA A 264 6.10 1.60 17.51
N GLY A 265 6.87 1.41 18.58
CA GLY A 265 6.97 0.12 19.26
C GLY A 265 5.64 -0.36 19.84
N GLY A 266 4.89 0.53 20.51
CA GLY A 266 3.54 0.21 20.99
C GLY A 266 2.59 -0.15 19.85
N PHE A 267 2.64 0.59 18.74
CA PHE A 267 1.81 0.32 17.57
C PHE A 267 2.16 -1.01 16.89
N PHE A 268 3.43 -1.39 16.84
CA PHE A 268 3.85 -2.73 16.38
C PHE A 268 3.18 -3.84 17.19
N PHE A 269 3.19 -3.75 18.53
CA PHE A 269 2.53 -4.76 19.36
C PHE A 269 1.01 -4.79 19.20
N LEU A 270 0.38 -3.64 18.93
CA LEU A 270 -1.05 -3.59 18.60
C LEU A 270 -1.35 -4.27 17.26
N VAL A 271 -0.55 -4.01 16.22
CA VAL A 271 -0.71 -4.66 14.91
C VAL A 271 -0.46 -6.17 15.03
N PHE A 272 0.64 -6.58 15.67
CA PHE A 272 0.95 -7.98 15.91
C PHE A 272 -0.15 -8.70 16.73
N GLY A 273 -0.62 -8.05 17.80
CA GLY A 273 -1.71 -8.57 18.64
C GLY A 273 -3.02 -8.71 17.87
N ALA A 274 -3.38 -7.73 17.04
CA ALA A 274 -4.56 -7.78 16.19
C ALA A 274 -4.47 -8.88 15.13
N LEU A 275 -3.31 -9.02 14.46
CA LEU A 275 -3.06 -10.10 13.50
C LEU A 275 -3.17 -11.48 14.16
N THR A 276 -2.58 -11.64 15.34
CA THR A 276 -2.64 -12.88 16.12
C THR A 276 -4.08 -13.20 16.56
N LEU A 277 -4.83 -12.18 16.99
CA LEU A 277 -6.23 -12.35 17.38
C LEU A 277 -7.08 -12.80 16.18
N ILE A 278 -6.96 -12.13 15.04
CA ILE A 278 -7.67 -12.49 13.81
C ILE A 278 -7.30 -13.92 13.40
N ALA A 279 -6.01 -14.27 13.41
CA ALA A 279 -5.55 -15.62 13.10
C ALA A 279 -6.11 -16.68 14.05
N ALA A 280 -6.26 -16.37 15.33
CA ALA A 280 -6.80 -17.31 16.31
C ALA A 280 -8.31 -17.53 16.18
N VAL A 281 -9.08 -16.51 15.79
CA VAL A 281 -10.56 -16.57 15.77
C VAL A 281 -11.15 -16.81 14.39
N ALA A 282 -10.47 -16.35 13.33
CA ALA A 282 -10.94 -16.42 11.95
C ALA A 282 -10.06 -17.40 11.16
N SER A 283 -10.62 -18.58 10.87
CA SER A 283 -9.92 -19.57 10.06
C SER A 283 -9.67 -19.05 8.65
N ILE A 284 -8.45 -19.18 8.17
CA ILE A 284 -8.05 -18.86 6.81
C ILE A 284 -7.32 -20.06 6.19
N ASN A 285 -7.54 -20.26 4.89
CA ASN A 285 -7.01 -21.37 4.08
C ASN A 285 -7.05 -22.74 4.79
N PRO A 286 -8.25 -23.28 5.10
CA PRO A 286 -8.40 -24.62 5.67
C PRO A 286 -8.16 -25.70 4.61
N VAL A 287 -6.89 -25.88 4.21
CA VAL A 287 -6.46 -26.76 3.09
C VAL A 287 -7.02 -28.18 3.18
N TRP A 288 -7.23 -28.70 4.38
CA TRP A 288 -7.79 -30.03 4.65
C TRP A 288 -9.25 -30.18 4.22
N SER A 289 -9.98 -29.08 4.06
CA SER A 289 -11.37 -29.08 3.57
C SER A 289 -11.46 -29.11 2.05
N TYR A 290 -10.40 -28.71 1.35
CA TYR A 290 -10.34 -28.72 -0.12
C TYR A 290 -9.82 -30.06 -0.66
N GLY A 291 -8.91 -30.69 0.08
CA GLY A 291 -8.18 -31.87 -0.39
C GLY A 291 -6.95 -31.51 -1.25
N PRO A 292 -6.13 -32.52 -1.58
CA PRO A 292 -4.96 -32.32 -2.42
C PRO A 292 -5.36 -31.95 -3.85
N TYR A 293 -4.49 -31.25 -4.57
CA TYR A 293 -4.73 -30.95 -5.97
C TYR A 293 -4.83 -32.22 -6.82
N ARG A 294 -5.86 -32.26 -7.67
CA ARG A 294 -6.01 -33.28 -8.70
C ARG A 294 -6.58 -32.64 -9.96
N ALA A 295 -6.01 -32.96 -11.11
CA ALA A 295 -6.40 -32.37 -12.39
C ALA A 295 -7.81 -32.77 -12.87
N ASP A 296 -8.38 -33.84 -12.31
CA ASP A 296 -9.73 -34.34 -12.62
C ASP A 296 -10.83 -33.75 -11.71
N GLN A 297 -10.47 -32.88 -10.76
CA GLN A 297 -11.39 -32.31 -9.78
C GLN A 297 -11.29 -30.79 -9.74
N VAL A 298 -12.35 -30.14 -9.24
CA VAL A 298 -12.38 -28.69 -9.02
C VAL A 298 -13.32 -28.38 -7.85
N SER A 299 -13.01 -27.32 -7.10
CA SER A 299 -13.88 -26.81 -6.05
C SER A 299 -14.95 -25.86 -6.61
N THR A 300 -16.05 -25.70 -5.87
CA THR A 300 -16.95 -24.56 -6.08
C THR A 300 -16.36 -23.32 -5.41
N GLY A 301 -16.51 -22.13 -6.00
CA GLY A 301 -15.89 -20.93 -5.43
C GLY A 301 -14.38 -20.85 -5.66
N ALA A 302 -13.88 -21.38 -6.79
CA ALA A 302 -12.46 -21.33 -7.12
C ALA A 302 -12.02 -19.88 -7.39
N GLN A 303 -11.52 -19.19 -6.37
CA GLN A 303 -11.16 -17.78 -6.41
C GLN A 303 -9.80 -17.56 -5.74
N PRO A 304 -8.97 -16.65 -6.26
CA PRO A 304 -7.73 -16.30 -5.59
C PRO A 304 -8.01 -15.41 -4.36
N ASP A 305 -6.97 -15.13 -3.59
CA ASP A 305 -7.05 -14.11 -2.54
C ASP A 305 -7.56 -12.76 -3.10
N TRP A 306 -8.25 -12.00 -2.25
CA TRP A 306 -9.03 -10.82 -2.65
C TRP A 306 -8.21 -9.79 -3.46
N TYR A 307 -6.91 -9.66 -3.23
CA TYR A 307 -6.04 -8.71 -3.94
C TYR A 307 -5.77 -9.10 -5.41
N LEU A 308 -6.00 -10.37 -5.79
CA LEU A 308 -5.99 -10.85 -7.18
C LEU A 308 -7.41 -10.98 -7.76
N GLY A 309 -8.45 -10.80 -6.96
CA GLY A 309 -9.85 -10.90 -7.39
C GLY A 309 -10.21 -9.94 -8.53
N PHE A 310 -9.50 -8.80 -8.64
CA PHE A 310 -9.59 -7.92 -9.81
C PHE A 310 -9.20 -8.61 -11.12
N ALA A 311 -8.08 -9.34 -11.12
CA ALA A 311 -7.57 -10.01 -12.31
C ALA A 311 -8.51 -11.16 -12.72
N GLU A 312 -8.96 -11.94 -11.73
CA GLU A 312 -9.96 -13.00 -11.93
C GLU A 312 -11.27 -12.44 -12.48
N GLY A 313 -11.78 -11.35 -11.91
CA GLY A 313 -12.99 -10.70 -12.38
C GLY A 313 -12.90 -10.22 -13.81
N LEU A 314 -11.74 -9.67 -14.21
CA LEU A 314 -11.51 -9.22 -15.58
C LEU A 314 -11.55 -10.38 -16.58
N VAL A 315 -11.04 -11.55 -16.21
CA VAL A 315 -11.13 -12.77 -17.03
C VAL A 315 -12.57 -13.25 -17.13
N ARG A 316 -13.27 -13.40 -16.01
CA ARG A 316 -14.65 -13.93 -15.97
C ARG A 316 -15.63 -13.08 -16.77
N VAL A 317 -15.40 -11.77 -16.84
CA VAL A 317 -16.29 -10.84 -17.55
C VAL A 317 -15.88 -10.67 -19.01
N MET A 318 -14.69 -11.07 -19.42
CA MET A 318 -14.28 -10.94 -20.81
C MET A 318 -15.09 -11.88 -21.71
N PRO A 319 -15.65 -11.43 -22.85
CA PRO A 319 -16.19 -12.32 -23.86
C PRO A 319 -15.14 -13.32 -24.37
N GLY A 320 -15.56 -14.53 -24.70
CA GLY A 320 -14.72 -15.57 -25.31
C GLY A 320 -14.37 -15.25 -26.77
N TRP A 321 -13.75 -14.10 -27.01
CA TRP A 321 -13.28 -13.69 -28.34
C TRP A 321 -11.99 -14.43 -28.68
N GLU A 322 -11.92 -14.92 -29.91
CA GLU A 322 -10.77 -15.62 -30.45
C GLU A 322 -10.53 -15.18 -31.89
N ILE A 323 -9.27 -15.12 -32.30
CA ILE A 323 -8.88 -14.86 -33.69
C ILE A 323 -8.04 -16.05 -34.15
N THR A 324 -8.53 -16.79 -35.13
CA THR A 324 -7.76 -17.87 -35.78
C THR A 324 -7.21 -17.35 -37.10
N LEU A 325 -5.88 -17.33 -37.22
CA LEU A 325 -5.17 -16.86 -38.41
C LEU A 325 -3.93 -17.72 -38.66
N TRP A 326 -3.69 -18.12 -39.91
CA TRP A 326 -2.51 -18.89 -40.33
C TRP A 326 -2.21 -20.15 -39.50
N GLY A 327 -3.25 -20.87 -39.07
CA GLY A 327 -3.10 -22.08 -38.25
C GLY A 327 -2.80 -21.84 -36.78
N HIS A 328 -2.82 -20.58 -36.33
CA HIS A 328 -2.66 -20.19 -34.93
C HIS A 328 -3.94 -19.55 -34.39
N THR A 329 -4.24 -19.79 -33.10
CA THR A 329 -5.39 -19.18 -32.42
C THR A 329 -4.90 -18.21 -31.34
N LEU A 330 -5.36 -16.96 -31.45
CA LEU A 330 -5.16 -15.93 -30.44
C LEU A 330 -6.41 -15.87 -29.55
N ILE A 331 -6.27 -16.30 -28.30
CA ILE A 331 -7.37 -16.34 -27.33
C ILE A 331 -7.48 -14.97 -26.66
N LEU A 332 -8.18 -14.04 -27.31
CA LEU A 332 -8.37 -12.67 -26.81
C LEU A 332 -9.10 -12.63 -25.47
N GLY A 333 -10.01 -13.58 -25.23
CA GLY A 333 -10.74 -13.72 -23.97
C GLY A 333 -9.83 -13.82 -22.74
N VAL A 334 -8.63 -14.39 -22.89
CA VAL A 334 -7.62 -14.52 -21.83
C VAL A 334 -6.53 -13.48 -21.98
N LEU A 335 -6.06 -13.23 -23.21
CA LEU A 335 -4.96 -12.31 -23.47
C LEU A 335 -5.28 -10.87 -23.05
N ILE A 336 -6.49 -10.38 -23.32
CA ILE A 336 -6.88 -9.01 -22.99
C ILE A 336 -6.80 -8.79 -21.46
N PRO A 337 -7.42 -9.62 -20.61
CA PRO A 337 -7.22 -9.54 -19.16
C PRO A 337 -5.75 -9.62 -18.72
N VAL A 338 -4.99 -10.57 -19.26
CA VAL A 338 -3.57 -10.80 -18.94
C VAL A 338 -2.70 -9.59 -19.29
N VAL A 339 -3.07 -8.82 -20.31
CA VAL A 339 -2.34 -7.59 -20.71
C VAL A 339 -2.84 -6.36 -19.94
N ILE A 340 -4.15 -6.21 -19.76
CA ILE A 340 -4.73 -5.04 -19.08
C ILE A 340 -4.27 -4.95 -17.63
N PHE A 341 -4.21 -6.08 -16.90
CA PHE A 341 -3.82 -6.06 -15.49
C PHE A 341 -2.41 -5.49 -15.26
N PRO A 342 -1.34 -5.99 -15.91
CA PRO A 342 -0.01 -5.38 -15.82
C PRO A 342 0.04 -3.94 -16.32
N LEU A 343 -0.67 -3.60 -17.40
CA LEU A 343 -0.72 -2.22 -17.91
C LEU A 343 -1.32 -1.25 -16.89
N LEU A 344 -2.36 -1.67 -16.16
CA LEU A 344 -2.95 -0.88 -15.09
C LEU A 344 -1.96 -0.66 -13.94
N LEU A 345 -1.22 -1.70 -13.55
CA LEU A 345 -0.17 -1.58 -12.54
C LEU A 345 0.94 -0.63 -13.01
N VAL A 346 1.37 -0.72 -14.28
CA VAL A 346 2.35 0.21 -14.86
C VAL A 346 1.81 1.65 -14.86
N PHE A 347 0.54 1.85 -15.21
CA PHE A 347 -0.11 3.16 -15.17
C PHE A 347 -0.04 3.80 -13.78
N ILE A 348 -0.28 3.03 -12.72
CA ILE A 348 -0.11 3.48 -11.33
C ILE A 348 1.34 3.92 -11.07
N GLY A 349 2.32 3.12 -11.50
CA GLY A 349 3.74 3.43 -11.35
C GLY A 349 4.14 4.75 -12.03
N VAL A 350 3.64 4.98 -13.25
CA VAL A 350 3.98 6.19 -14.02
C VAL A 350 3.11 7.41 -13.71
N TYR A 351 2.06 7.27 -12.90
CA TYR A 351 1.09 8.34 -12.62
C TYR A 351 1.72 9.67 -12.17
N PRO A 352 2.71 9.71 -11.25
CA PRO A 352 3.35 10.97 -10.85
C PRO A 352 3.89 11.79 -12.02
N PHE A 353 4.50 11.11 -12.99
CA PHE A 353 5.11 11.72 -14.16
C PHE A 353 4.06 12.21 -15.16
N LEU A 354 2.95 11.48 -15.28
CA LEU A 354 1.80 11.91 -16.06
C LEU A 354 1.16 13.17 -15.45
N GLU A 355 0.88 13.17 -14.15
CA GLU A 355 0.29 14.33 -13.47
C GLU A 355 1.21 15.56 -13.59
N ALA A 356 2.51 15.43 -13.32
CA ALA A 356 3.47 16.52 -13.45
C ALA A 356 3.57 17.06 -14.89
N ARG A 357 3.42 16.19 -15.91
CA ARG A 357 3.40 16.60 -17.32
C ARG A 357 2.14 17.39 -17.67
N PHE A 358 0.96 16.93 -17.25
CA PHE A 358 -0.32 17.58 -17.58
C PHE A 358 -0.55 18.86 -16.78
N THR A 359 -0.18 18.87 -15.49
CA THR A 359 -0.32 20.04 -14.62
C THR A 359 0.81 21.06 -14.79
N LYS A 360 1.93 20.66 -15.43
CA LYS A 360 3.17 21.43 -15.53
C LYS A 360 3.77 21.82 -14.16
N ASP A 361 3.38 21.13 -13.09
CA ASP A 361 3.89 21.38 -11.74
C ASP A 361 5.26 20.70 -11.56
N ARG A 362 6.32 21.51 -11.52
CA ARG A 362 7.72 21.06 -11.37
C ARG A 362 8.36 21.53 -10.05
N ARG A 363 7.58 22.14 -9.17
CA ARG A 363 8.04 22.69 -7.89
C ARG A 363 8.22 21.59 -6.86
N GLU A 364 8.99 21.89 -5.82
CA GLU A 364 9.12 20.99 -4.67
C GLU A 364 7.93 21.14 -3.73
N HIS A 365 7.35 20.01 -3.33
CA HIS A 365 6.19 19.94 -2.45
C HIS A 365 6.54 19.11 -1.21
N HIS A 366 6.43 19.73 -0.05
CA HIS A 366 6.57 19.14 1.28
C HIS A 366 5.26 19.23 2.07
N LEU A 367 4.34 20.14 1.71
CA LEU A 367 2.97 20.15 2.19
C LEU A 367 2.07 19.23 1.34
N LEU A 368 1.17 18.54 2.03
CA LEU A 368 0.18 17.65 1.44
C LEU A 368 -1.03 18.43 0.96
N ASP A 369 -1.59 18.02 -0.17
CA ASP A 369 -2.90 18.49 -0.60
C ASP A 369 -3.98 17.80 0.25
N LEU A 370 -5.01 18.56 0.63
CA LEU A 370 -6.27 17.93 1.00
C LEU A 370 -6.87 17.30 -0.27
N PRO A 371 -7.38 16.05 -0.23
CA PRO A 371 -7.92 15.40 -1.42
C PRO A 371 -9.00 16.24 -2.12
N ARG A 372 -9.88 16.88 -1.33
CA ARG A 372 -10.92 17.78 -1.86
C ARG A 372 -10.36 18.94 -2.70
N ASN A 373 -9.11 19.38 -2.47
CA ASN A 373 -8.47 20.50 -3.17
C ASN A 373 -7.89 20.09 -4.54
N ARG A 374 -7.85 18.79 -4.86
CA ARG A 374 -7.49 18.27 -6.18
C ARG A 374 -8.61 17.39 -6.76
N PRO A 375 -9.78 17.97 -7.13
CA PRO A 375 -10.97 17.23 -7.52
C PRO A 375 -10.74 16.20 -8.62
N VAL A 376 -9.92 16.52 -9.63
CA VAL A 376 -9.63 15.61 -10.75
C VAL A 376 -8.83 14.41 -10.29
N ARG A 377 -7.72 14.61 -9.57
CA ARG A 377 -6.93 13.50 -9.01
C ARG A 377 -7.77 12.63 -8.10
N THR A 378 -8.54 13.22 -7.20
CA THR A 378 -9.41 12.46 -6.29
C THR A 378 -10.50 11.70 -7.03
N ALA A 379 -11.08 12.28 -8.08
CA ALA A 379 -12.04 11.58 -8.93
C ALA A 379 -11.41 10.40 -9.68
N ILE A 380 -10.19 10.54 -10.23
CA ILE A 380 -9.46 9.44 -10.88
C ILE A 380 -9.25 8.29 -9.89
N GLY A 381 -8.75 8.59 -8.69
CA GLY A 381 -8.51 7.58 -7.66
C GLY A 381 -9.78 6.87 -7.22
N ALA A 382 -10.87 7.61 -6.99
CA ALA A 382 -12.17 7.02 -6.64
C ALA A 382 -12.74 6.15 -7.77
N SER A 383 -12.56 6.56 -9.03
CA SER A 383 -12.98 5.79 -10.21
C SER A 383 -12.24 4.47 -10.29
N TRP A 384 -10.93 4.48 -10.05
CA TRP A 384 -10.11 3.27 -10.01
C TRP A 384 -10.55 2.32 -8.88
N ILE A 385 -10.81 2.85 -7.68
CA ILE A 385 -11.32 2.04 -6.57
C ILE A 385 -12.68 1.41 -6.93
N SER A 386 -13.57 2.16 -7.58
CA SER A 386 -14.86 1.62 -8.00
C SER A 386 -14.73 0.51 -9.04
N LEU A 387 -13.81 0.65 -10.00
CA LEU A 387 -13.49 -0.38 -10.97
C LEU A 387 -12.94 -1.63 -10.27
N TYR A 388 -12.02 -1.43 -9.32
CA TYR A 388 -11.46 -2.50 -8.52
C TYR A 388 -12.54 -3.30 -7.78
N LEU A 389 -13.45 -2.62 -7.08
CA LEU A 389 -14.52 -3.26 -6.31
C LEU A 389 -15.51 -4.02 -7.20
N ILE A 390 -15.83 -3.49 -8.38
CA ILE A 390 -16.71 -4.14 -9.34
C ILE A 390 -16.09 -5.41 -9.89
N LEU A 391 -14.81 -5.36 -10.27
CA LEU A 391 -14.10 -6.53 -10.77
C LEU A 391 -13.83 -7.55 -9.66
N LEU A 392 -13.58 -7.12 -8.42
CA LEU A 392 -13.53 -8.01 -7.26
C LEU A 392 -14.87 -8.76 -7.08
N ALA A 393 -16.00 -8.07 -7.19
CA ALA A 393 -17.31 -8.72 -7.16
C ALA A 393 -17.53 -9.66 -8.36
N GLY A 394 -16.95 -9.34 -9.53
CA GLY A 394 -16.93 -10.21 -10.71
C GLY A 394 -16.07 -11.45 -10.54
N GLY A 395 -14.91 -11.35 -9.90
CA GLY A 395 -14.08 -12.50 -9.52
C GLY A 395 -14.81 -13.42 -8.55
N GLY A 396 -15.68 -12.82 -7.73
CA GLY A 396 -16.60 -13.46 -6.80
C GLY A 396 -17.93 -13.98 -7.37
N ASN A 397 -18.16 -13.96 -8.69
CA ASN A 397 -19.53 -13.99 -9.25
C ASN A 397 -20.37 -15.23 -8.87
N ASP A 398 -19.77 -16.40 -8.71
CA ASP A 398 -20.42 -17.64 -8.29
C ASP A 398 -20.82 -17.61 -6.81
N ILE A 399 -19.98 -17.03 -5.95
CA ILE A 399 -20.34 -16.78 -4.54
C ILE A 399 -21.44 -15.74 -4.43
N VAL A 400 -21.36 -14.65 -5.21
CA VAL A 400 -22.42 -13.63 -5.25
C VAL A 400 -23.74 -14.23 -5.72
N ALA A 401 -23.70 -15.08 -6.76
CA ALA A 401 -24.86 -15.78 -7.30
C ALA A 401 -25.54 -16.67 -6.24
N THR A 402 -24.74 -17.49 -5.55
CA THR A 402 -25.25 -18.43 -4.55
C THR A 402 -25.77 -17.74 -3.30
N ARG A 403 -25.12 -16.66 -2.83
CA ARG A 403 -25.50 -15.93 -1.61
C ARG A 403 -26.68 -14.99 -1.80
N LEU A 404 -26.82 -14.39 -2.98
CA LEU A 404 -27.90 -13.45 -3.31
C LEU A 404 -29.03 -14.10 -4.11
N HIS A 405 -28.93 -15.40 -4.40
CA HIS A 405 -29.90 -16.16 -5.21
C HIS A 405 -30.15 -15.52 -6.59
N LEU A 406 -29.06 -15.09 -7.23
CA LEU A 406 -29.07 -14.47 -8.56
C LEU A 406 -28.46 -15.40 -9.61
N SER A 407 -28.83 -15.20 -10.88
CA SER A 407 -28.17 -15.89 -11.99
C SER A 407 -26.75 -15.37 -12.19
N VAL A 408 -25.79 -16.28 -12.40
CA VAL A 408 -24.41 -15.94 -12.78
C VAL A 408 -24.39 -15.09 -14.05
N ASN A 409 -25.26 -15.36 -15.02
CA ASN A 409 -25.35 -14.57 -16.26
C ASN A 409 -25.73 -13.11 -15.98
N THR A 410 -26.71 -12.90 -15.09
CA THR A 410 -27.13 -11.54 -14.68
C THR A 410 -25.98 -10.80 -14.01
N ILE A 411 -25.24 -11.47 -13.12
CA ILE A 411 -24.08 -10.88 -12.45
C ILE A 411 -22.99 -10.54 -13.46
N THR A 412 -22.64 -11.45 -14.36
CA THR A 412 -21.62 -11.22 -15.39
C THR A 412 -21.99 -10.02 -16.27
N TRP A 413 -23.24 -9.88 -16.71
CA TRP A 413 -23.69 -8.71 -17.47
C TRP A 413 -23.69 -7.42 -16.65
N ALA A 414 -24.12 -7.49 -15.38
CA ALA A 414 -24.07 -6.34 -14.48
C ALA A 414 -22.64 -5.85 -14.27
N VAL A 415 -21.67 -6.75 -14.11
CA VAL A 415 -20.25 -6.41 -13.97
C VAL A 415 -19.67 -5.88 -15.29
N ARG A 416 -20.01 -6.46 -16.46
CA ARG A 416 -19.59 -5.96 -17.78
C ARG A 416 -20.04 -4.54 -18.05
N ILE A 417 -21.29 -4.21 -17.71
CA ILE A 417 -21.82 -2.85 -17.84
C ILE A 417 -21.19 -1.96 -16.77
N GLY A 418 -21.13 -2.46 -15.53
CA GLY A 418 -20.62 -1.75 -14.36
C GLY A 418 -19.18 -1.31 -14.50
N MET A 419 -18.29 -2.15 -15.02
CA MET A 419 -16.86 -1.84 -15.19
C MET A 419 -16.61 -0.64 -16.12
N VAL A 420 -17.57 -0.32 -17.00
CA VAL A 420 -17.49 0.86 -17.89
C VAL A 420 -18.26 2.04 -17.30
N VAL A 421 -19.51 1.83 -16.88
CA VAL A 421 -20.42 2.91 -16.47
C VAL A 421 -20.06 3.46 -15.10
N VAL A 422 -19.82 2.60 -14.11
CA VAL A 422 -19.67 3.05 -12.71
C VAL A 422 -18.42 3.90 -12.51
N PRO A 423 -17.22 3.56 -13.04
CA PRO A 423 -16.07 4.44 -12.90
C PRO A 423 -16.31 5.84 -13.47
N VAL A 424 -17.03 5.95 -14.59
CA VAL A 424 -17.38 7.26 -15.19
C VAL A 424 -18.34 8.04 -14.29
N VAL A 425 -19.36 7.38 -13.75
CA VAL A 425 -20.31 8.01 -12.82
C VAL A 425 -19.59 8.44 -11.54
N VAL A 426 -18.78 7.57 -10.95
CA VAL A 426 -17.98 7.85 -9.75
C VAL A 426 -17.03 9.02 -10.00
N PHE A 427 -16.37 9.09 -11.15
CA PHE A 427 -15.54 10.23 -11.52
C PHE A 427 -16.32 11.55 -11.43
N VAL A 428 -17.48 11.62 -12.11
CA VAL A 428 -18.30 12.83 -12.17
C VAL A 428 -18.81 13.21 -10.78
N VAL A 429 -19.35 12.24 -10.04
CA VAL A 429 -19.90 12.45 -8.70
C VAL A 429 -18.82 12.88 -7.72
N THR A 430 -17.69 12.18 -7.66
CA THR A 430 -16.58 12.54 -6.76
C THR A 430 -16.05 13.93 -7.08
N ARG A 431 -15.88 14.27 -8.36
CA ARG A 431 -15.45 15.62 -8.75
C ARG A 431 -16.44 16.69 -8.27
N ARG A 432 -17.74 16.46 -8.44
CA ARG A 432 -18.80 17.37 -7.97
C ARG A 432 -18.82 17.50 -6.45
N ILE A 433 -18.65 16.39 -5.72
CA ILE A 433 -18.54 16.39 -4.25
C ILE A 433 -17.33 17.21 -3.81
N CYS A 434 -16.15 17.01 -4.42
CA CYS A 434 -14.96 17.79 -4.08
C CYS A 434 -15.18 19.30 -4.30
N LEU A 435 -15.79 19.69 -5.42
CA LEU A 435 -16.13 21.10 -5.68
C LEU A 435 -17.17 21.63 -4.68
N GLY A 436 -18.18 20.85 -4.32
CA GLY A 436 -19.14 21.22 -3.27
C GLY A 436 -18.50 21.39 -1.90
N LEU A 437 -17.53 20.53 -1.54
CA LEU A 437 -16.75 20.66 -0.32
C LEU A 437 -15.87 21.91 -0.33
N GLN A 438 -15.26 22.26 -1.46
CA GLN A 438 -14.50 23.51 -1.62
C GLN A 438 -15.39 24.74 -1.47
N LEU A 439 -16.60 24.72 -2.05
CA LEU A 439 -17.57 25.80 -1.89
C LEU A 439 -17.97 25.97 -0.42
N ARG A 440 -18.28 24.88 0.27
CA ARG A 440 -18.56 24.90 1.71
C ARG A 440 -17.38 25.44 2.52
N ASP A 441 -16.15 25.03 2.20
CA ASP A 441 -14.96 25.53 2.88
C ASP A 441 -14.76 27.04 2.63
N ARG A 442 -15.07 27.52 1.42
CA ARG A 442 -15.06 28.95 1.09
C ARG A 442 -16.12 29.72 1.87
N ASP A 443 -17.34 29.20 1.96
CA ASP A 443 -18.43 29.85 2.67
C ASP A 443 -18.14 29.93 4.18
N LEU A 444 -17.53 28.88 4.75
CA LEU A 444 -17.04 28.89 6.13
C LEU A 444 -15.94 29.93 6.38
N VAL A 445 -15.06 30.18 5.39
CA VAL A 445 -14.02 31.20 5.49
C VAL A 445 -14.62 32.61 5.40
N LEU A 446 -15.61 32.83 4.54
CA LEU A 446 -16.20 34.15 4.30
C LEU A 446 -17.20 34.56 5.39
N HIS A 447 -18.03 33.63 5.85
CA HIS A 447 -19.15 33.93 6.75
C HIS A 447 -18.92 33.43 8.17
N GLY A 448 -18.03 32.47 8.39
CA GLY A 448 -17.84 31.79 9.68
C GLY A 448 -18.68 30.51 9.80
N ARG A 449 -18.68 29.89 10.98
CA ARG A 449 -19.54 28.72 11.24
C ARG A 449 -20.96 29.16 11.58
N GLU A 450 -21.92 28.47 10.99
CA GLU A 450 -23.33 28.47 11.38
C GLU A 450 -23.46 28.07 12.86
N THR A 451 -24.15 28.89 13.66
CA THR A 451 -24.38 28.57 15.08
C THR A 451 -25.73 27.88 15.33
N GLY A 452 -26.62 27.86 14.34
CA GLY A 452 -28.01 27.44 14.49
C GLY A 452 -28.88 28.44 15.27
N VAL A 453 -28.33 29.60 15.68
CA VAL A 453 -29.06 30.65 16.38
C VAL A 453 -29.59 31.66 15.38
N ILE A 454 -30.90 31.64 15.14
CA ILE A 454 -31.59 32.61 14.29
C ILE A 454 -32.05 33.80 15.13
N LYS A 455 -31.68 35.02 14.73
CA LYS A 455 -32.13 36.27 15.34
C LYS A 455 -33.05 37.01 14.38
N ARG A 456 -34.20 37.47 14.88
CA ARG A 456 -35.09 38.37 14.15
C ARG A 456 -34.68 39.82 14.43
N LEU A 457 -34.39 40.57 13.37
CA LEU A 457 -34.03 41.99 13.44
C LEU A 457 -35.28 42.87 13.61
N PRO A 458 -35.16 44.11 14.14
CA PRO A 458 -36.29 45.00 14.38
C PRO A 458 -37.18 45.28 13.16
N HIS A 459 -36.62 45.24 11.96
CA HIS A 459 -37.33 45.41 10.68
C HIS A 459 -37.94 44.10 10.12
N GLY A 460 -37.87 42.99 10.86
CA GLY A 460 -38.53 41.73 10.55
C GLY A 460 -37.69 40.67 9.84
N GLU A 461 -36.47 40.99 9.43
CA GLU A 461 -35.52 40.06 8.79
C GLU A 461 -35.01 38.99 9.78
N TYR A 462 -34.79 37.77 9.31
CA TYR A 462 -34.17 36.70 10.08
C TYR A 462 -32.73 36.51 9.62
N VAL A 463 -31.78 36.61 10.56
CA VAL A 463 -30.36 36.38 10.30
C VAL A 463 -29.85 35.24 11.16
N GLU A 464 -29.07 34.35 10.55
CA GLU A 464 -28.31 33.36 11.31
C GLU A 464 -27.04 33.99 11.86
N VAL A 465 -26.83 33.84 13.16
CA VAL A 465 -25.59 34.29 13.80
C VAL A 465 -24.48 33.35 13.37
N HIS A 466 -23.46 33.89 12.71
CA HIS A 466 -22.25 33.15 12.40
C HIS A 466 -21.16 33.46 13.41
N GLN A 467 -20.41 32.43 13.83
CA GLN A 467 -19.21 32.62 14.64
C GLN A 467 -17.97 32.57 13.73
N PRO A 468 -17.07 33.57 13.79
CA PRO A 468 -15.81 33.53 13.07
C PRO A 468 -14.99 32.28 13.39
N LEU A 469 -14.34 31.73 12.37
CA LEU A 469 -13.42 30.62 12.56
C LEU A 469 -12.16 31.07 13.32
N ASP A 470 -11.55 30.14 14.04
CA ASP A 470 -10.24 30.39 14.64
C ASP A 470 -9.18 30.62 13.53
N ARG A 471 -8.11 31.36 13.87
CA ARG A 471 -7.05 31.69 12.90
C ARG A 471 -6.35 30.45 12.34
N ALA A 472 -6.26 29.39 13.15
CA ALA A 472 -5.59 28.15 12.76
C ALA A 472 -6.34 27.43 11.63
N ARG A 473 -7.67 27.34 11.79
CA ARG A 473 -8.58 26.72 10.84
C ARG A 473 -8.71 27.55 9.58
N LEU A 474 -8.80 28.87 9.70
CA LEU A 474 -8.76 29.77 8.55
C LEU A 474 -7.52 29.51 7.70
N HIS A 475 -6.34 29.49 8.34
CA HIS A 475 -5.09 29.19 7.64
C HIS A 475 -5.13 27.83 6.94
N THR A 476 -5.57 26.75 7.61
CA THR A 476 -5.66 25.43 6.97
C THR A 476 -6.61 25.42 5.76
N LEU A 477 -7.73 26.13 5.83
CA LEU A 477 -8.69 26.18 4.72
C LEU A 477 -8.19 27.04 3.56
N THR A 478 -7.40 28.09 3.81
CA THR A 478 -6.87 28.98 2.76
C THR A 478 -5.48 28.59 2.27
N ALA A 479 -4.76 27.70 2.96
CA ALA A 479 -3.42 27.23 2.60
C ALA A 479 -3.44 26.18 1.48
N HIS A 480 -4.06 26.52 0.36
CA HIS A 480 -4.02 25.75 -0.88
C HIS A 480 -4.09 26.68 -2.09
N GLU A 481 -3.51 26.25 -3.20
CA GLU A 481 -3.53 27.03 -4.43
C GLU A 481 -4.92 27.03 -5.06
N ARG A 482 -5.40 28.22 -5.43
CA ARG A 482 -6.65 28.39 -6.16
C ARG A 482 -6.38 28.38 -7.66
N PRO A 483 -7.15 27.62 -8.46
CA PRO A 483 -7.04 27.68 -9.91
C PRO A 483 -7.30 29.11 -10.41
N GLY A 484 -6.30 29.74 -11.01
CA GLY A 484 -6.43 31.06 -11.64
C GLY A 484 -5.88 32.25 -10.84
N GLU A 485 -5.46 32.08 -9.58
CA GLU A 485 -4.65 33.10 -8.91
C GLU A 485 -3.19 33.00 -9.40
N PRO A 486 -2.55 34.12 -9.79
CA PRO A 486 -1.11 34.12 -10.06
C PRO A 486 -0.39 33.63 -8.80
N VAL A 487 0.47 32.63 -8.96
CA VAL A 487 1.37 32.23 -7.88
C VAL A 487 2.26 33.43 -7.62
N GLU A 488 2.15 34.06 -6.45
CA GLU A 488 3.18 35.01 -6.01
C GLU A 488 4.49 34.24 -6.00
N HIS A 489 5.34 34.53 -6.98
CA HIS A 489 6.74 34.19 -6.87
C HIS A 489 7.21 34.90 -5.59
N GLU A 490 7.64 34.13 -4.59
CA GLU A 490 8.40 34.68 -3.46
C GLU A 490 9.53 35.48 -4.10
N HIS A 491 9.34 36.79 -4.17
CA HIS A 491 10.33 37.70 -4.70
C HIS A 491 11.58 37.46 -3.88
N GLU A 492 12.63 37.08 -4.59
CA GLU A 492 14.01 37.18 -4.14
C GLU A 492 14.13 38.47 -3.31
N LYS A 493 14.45 38.27 -2.02
CA LYS A 493 14.46 39.28 -0.96
C LYS A 493 14.78 40.66 -1.53
N VAL A 494 13.80 41.56 -1.53
CA VAL A 494 14.12 42.99 -1.52
C VAL A 494 14.87 43.23 -0.21
N SER A 495 16.19 43.32 -0.32
CA SER A 495 17.06 43.80 0.73
C SER A 495 16.58 45.20 1.09
N LEU A 496 15.85 45.33 2.19
CA LEU A 496 15.72 46.60 2.88
C LEU A 496 17.09 46.88 3.51
N ASP A 497 18.00 47.44 2.70
CA ASP A 497 19.22 48.03 3.20
C ASP A 497 18.83 49.10 4.23
N PRO A 498 19.40 49.09 5.45
CA PRO A 498 19.18 50.17 6.40
C PRO A 498 19.74 51.48 5.82
N PRO A 499 19.13 52.64 6.14
CA PRO A 499 19.52 53.91 5.53
C PRO A 499 20.99 54.21 5.82
N ARG A 500 21.78 54.34 4.75
CA ARG A 500 23.16 54.83 4.82
C ARG A 500 23.16 56.19 5.51
N ARG A 501 23.88 56.29 6.63
CA ARG A 501 24.23 57.58 7.23
C ARG A 501 25.04 58.38 6.21
N THR A 502 24.54 59.55 5.85
CA THR A 502 25.25 60.58 5.10
C THR A 502 26.49 61.03 5.89
N PRO A 503 27.69 61.08 5.28
CA PRO A 503 28.83 61.75 5.90
C PRO A 503 28.64 63.27 5.81
N SER A 504 28.74 63.95 6.94
CA SER A 504 28.86 65.41 7.02
C SER A 504 30.12 65.85 6.26
N GLY A 505 29.95 66.77 5.32
CA GLY A 505 31.08 67.43 4.66
C GLY A 505 31.86 68.31 5.63
N SER A 506 33.18 68.14 5.64
CA SER A 506 34.15 69.13 6.11
C SER A 506 34.94 69.61 4.89
N GLY A 507 34.94 70.92 4.65
CA GLY A 507 35.47 71.55 3.45
C GLY A 507 37.00 71.49 3.29
N PRO A 508 37.53 72.05 2.18
CA PRO A 508 38.94 72.02 1.87
C PRO A 508 39.67 73.23 2.48
N SER A 509 40.82 73.01 3.10
CA SER A 509 41.84 74.06 3.29
C SER A 509 43.24 73.47 3.44
N SER A 510 44.10 73.78 2.46
CA SER A 510 45.52 74.15 2.59
C SER A 510 46.43 73.37 3.54
N SER A 511 47.39 72.63 2.97
CA SER A 511 48.82 72.98 2.89
C SER A 511 49.64 71.72 2.63
#